data_AF-A0A9X7UWK7-F1
#
_entry.id   AF-A0A9X7UWK7-F1
#
_cell.length_a   1.000
_cell.length_b   1.000
_cell.length_c   1.000
_cell.angle_alpha   90.00
_cell.angle_beta   90.00
_cell.angle_gamma   90.00
#
_symmetry.space_group_name_H-M   'P 1'
#
loop_
_entity.id
_entity.type
_entity.pdbx_description
1 polymer ?
#
loop_
_entity_poly.entity_id
_entity_poly.type
_entity_poly.pdbx_seq_one_letter_code
_entity_poly.pdbx_strand_id
1 'polypeptide(L)' 'MTALHTLRALDSNRRFTERKEAEGRMAQARRDLDAGVIDAEEYAYIFELCRKIIRAGG' A
#
# COMPACT_ATOMS: atom_id res chain seq x y z
N MET A 1 12.21 -24.73 -14.70
CA MET A 1 11.94 -23.41 -14.10
C MET A 1 13.27 -22.65 -14.09
N THR A 2 13.40 -21.52 -14.78
CA THR A 2 14.67 -20.79 -14.93
C THR A 2 14.81 -19.67 -13.90
N ALA A 3 16.04 -19.26 -13.56
CA ALA A 3 16.30 -18.21 -12.57
C ALA A 3 15.56 -16.89 -12.84
N LEU A 4 15.43 -16.51 -14.12
CA LEU A 4 14.66 -15.33 -14.55
C LEU A 4 13.16 -15.45 -14.24
N HIS A 5 12.59 -16.66 -14.37
CA HIS A 5 11.19 -16.91 -14.05
C HIS A 5 10.94 -16.80 -12.55
N THR A 6 11.86 -17.33 -11.73
CA THR A 6 11.80 -17.21 -10.26
C THR A 6 11.91 -15.76 -9.81
N LEU A 7 12.84 -14.97 -10.37
CA LEU A 7 12.98 -13.54 -10.06
C LEU A 7 11.71 -12.75 -10.38
N ARG A 8 11.10 -12.99 -11.55
CA ARG A 8 9.83 -12.34 -11.92
C ARG A 8 8.68 -12.71 -10.99
N ALA A 9 8.59 -13.98 -10.58
CA ALA A 9 7.58 -14.43 -9.63
C ALA A 9 7.75 -13.79 -8.25
N LEU A 10 8.99 -13.67 -7.77
CA LEU A 10 9.29 -13.00 -6.51
C LEU A 10 8.95 -11.50 -6.56
N ASP A 11 9.28 -10.82 -7.65
CA ASP A 11 8.91 -9.40 -7.82
C ASP A 11 7.39 -9.20 -7.90
N SER A 12 6.68 -10.09 -8.59
CA SER A 12 5.21 -10.06 -8.64
C SER A 12 4.59 -10.24 -7.25
N ASN A 13 5.11 -11.19 -6.48
CA ASN A 13 4.64 -11.43 -5.11
C ASN A 13 4.93 -10.22 -4.20
N ARG A 14 6.12 -9.62 -4.32
CA ARG A 14 6.48 -8.42 -3.57
C ARG A 14 5.52 -7.27 -3.84
N ARG A 15 5.25 -6.97 -5.11
CA ARG A 15 4.29 -5.91 -5.52
C ARG A 15 2.88 -6.18 -5.00
N PHE A 16 2.45 -7.44 -5.02
CA PHE A 16 1.14 -7.82 -4.47
C PHE A 16 1.06 -7.56 -2.96
N THR A 17 2.08 -7.95 -2.20
CA THR A 17 2.14 -7.70 -0.76
C THR A 17 2.19 -6.21 -0.45
N GLU A 18 3.06 -5.44 -1.13
CA GLU A 18 3.17 -3.98 -0.97
C GLU A 18 1.82 -3.28 -1.23
N ARG A 19 1.08 -3.74 -2.25
CA ARG A 19 -0.28 -3.25 -2.53
C ARG A 19 -1.26 -3.57 -1.41
N LYS A 20 -1.27 -4.81 -0.91
CA LYS A 20 -2.20 -5.24 0.15
C LYS A 20 -1.95 -4.52 1.47
N GLU A 21 -0.68 -4.29 1.79
CA GLU A 21 -0.30 -3.48 2.96
C GLU A 21 -0.77 -2.02 2.81
N ALA A 22 -0.59 -1.42 1.62
CA ALA A 22 -1.05 -0.06 1.36
C ALA A 22 -2.58 0.06 1.46
N GLU A 23 -3.34 -0.90 0.90
CA GLU A 23 -4.79 -0.98 1.06
C GLU A 23 -5.20 -1.06 2.55
N GLY A 24 -4.49 -1.88 3.34
CA GLY A 24 -4.73 -2.01 4.78
C GLY A 24 -4.45 -0.71 5.56
N ARG A 25 -3.35 -0.01 5.24
CA ARG A 25 -3.00 1.28 5.86
C ARG A 25 -4.02 2.36 5.55
N MET A 26 -4.54 2.41 4.32
CA MET A 26 -5.63 3.35 3.97
C MET A 26 -6.90 3.09 4.78
N ALA A 27 -7.28 1.82 4.94
CA ALA A 27 -8.44 1.44 5.75
C ALA A 27 -8.25 1.80 7.23
N GLN A 28 -7.04 1.60 7.76
CA GLN A 28 -6.72 1.99 9.14
C GLN A 28 -6.77 3.50 9.32
N ALA A 29 -6.12 4.26 8.44
CA ALA A 29 -6.13 5.73 8.49
C ALA A 29 -7.56 6.29 8.44
N ARG A 30 -8.46 5.65 7.68
CA ARG A 30 -9.87 6.06 7.68
C ARG A 30 -10.53 5.86 9.04
N ARG A 31 -10.29 4.72 9.69
CA ARG A 31 -10.80 4.46 11.04
C ARG A 31 -10.21 5.42 12.06
N ASP A 32 -8.93 5.75 11.94
CA ASP A 32 -8.24 6.68 12.83
C ASP A 32 -8.80 8.10 12.69
N LEU A 33 -9.13 8.53 11.46
CA LEU A 33 -9.83 9.79 11.19
C LEU A 33 -11.24 9.79 11.80
N ASP A 34 -12.00 8.72 11.58
CA ASP A 34 -13.36 8.59 12.12
C ASP A 34 -13.35 8.55 13.67
N ALA A 35 -12.28 8.03 14.29
CA ALA A 35 -12.05 8.03 15.73
C ALA A 35 -11.45 9.34 16.28
N GLY A 36 -11.07 10.28 15.41
CA GLY A 36 -10.43 11.55 15.79
C GLY A 36 -9.00 11.39 16.33
N VAL A 37 -8.33 10.27 16.03
CA VAL A 37 -6.93 10.00 16.41
C VAL A 37 -5.97 10.77 15.52
N ILE A 38 -6.33 10.96 14.25
CA ILE A 38 -5.61 11.77 13.26
C ILE A 38 -6.55 12.82 12.66
N ASP A 39 -5.98 13.89 12.12
CA ASP A 39 -6.75 14.90 11.41
C ASP A 39 -6.87 14.61 9.90
N ALA A 40 -7.63 15.47 9.20
CA ALA A 40 -7.87 15.32 7.77
C ALA A 40 -6.61 15.54 6.91
N GLU A 41 -5.64 16.32 7.39
CA GLU A 41 -4.38 16.58 6.68
C GLU A 41 -3.45 15.36 6.78
N GLU A 42 -3.32 14.79 7.98
CA GLU A 42 -2.60 13.54 8.22
C GLU A 42 -3.22 12.38 7.44
N TYR A 43 -4.56 12.27 7.42
CA TYR A 43 -5.26 11.29 6.60
C TYR A 43 -4.93 11.45 5.12
N ALA A 44 -5.00 12.68 4.58
CA ALA A 44 -4.71 12.95 3.18
C ALA A 44 -3.26 12.60 2.82
N TYR A 45 -2.31 12.89 3.71
CA TYR A 45 -0.90 12.54 3.53
C TYR A 45 -0.69 11.01 3.48
N ILE A 46 -1.26 10.27 4.43
CA ILE A 46 -1.17 8.80 4.46
C ILE A 46 -1.82 8.20 3.21
N PHE A 47 -2.96 8.75 2.80
CA PHE A 47 -3.69 8.30 1.62
C PHE A 47 -2.86 8.50 0.35
N GLU A 48 -2.24 9.67 0.14
CA GLU A 48 -1.41 9.94 -1.03
C GLU A 48 -0.13 9.07 -1.06
N LEU A 49 0.50 8.80 0.09
CA LEU A 49 1.62 7.85 0.17
C LEU A 49 1.22 6.44 -0.27
N CYS A 50 0.11 5.93 0.28
CA CYS A 50 -0.38 4.60 -0.07
C CYS A 50 -0.78 4.53 -1.55
N ARG A 51 -1.36 5.61 -2.10
CA ARG A 51 -1.75 5.68 -3.51
C ARG A 51 -0.53 5.63 -4.44
N LYS A 52 0.59 6.23 -4.07
CA LYS A 52 1.86 6.16 -4.81
C LYS A 52 2.41 4.73 -4.85
N ILE A 53 2.37 4.00 -3.74
CA ILE A 53 2.81 2.60 -3.66
C ILE A 53 1.97 1.73 -4.59
N ILE A 54 0.65 1.88 -4.55
CA ILE A 54 -0.27 1.11 -5.39
C ILE A 54 -0.06 1.41 -6.88
N ARG A 55 0.20 2.68 -7.25
CA ARG A 55 0.50 3.07 -8.64
C ARG A 55 1.87 2.60 -9.12
N ALA A 56 2.89 2.58 -8.26
CA ALA A 56 4.23 2.15 -8.62
C ALA A 56 4.35 0.62 -8.81
N GLY A 57 3.46 -0.15 -8.17
CA GLY A 57 3.41 -1.60 -8.29
C GLY A 57 2.54 -2.14 -9.45
N GLY A 58 1.77 -1.26 -10.12
CA GLY A 58 0.85 -1.60 -11.22
C GLY A 58 1.50 -1.68 -12.60
#